data_AF-A0A5R8QMD3-F1
#
_entry.id   AF-A0A5R8QMD3-F1
#
_cell.length_a   1.000
_cell.length_b   1.000
_cell.length_c   1.000
_cell.angle_alpha   90.00
_cell.angle_beta   90.00
_cell.angle_gamma   90.00
#
_symmetry.space_group_name_H-M   'P 1'
#
loop_
_entity.id
_entity.type
_entity.pdbx_description
1 polymer ?
#
loop_
_entity_poly.entity_id
_entity_poly.type
_entity_poly.pdbx_seq_one_letter_code
_entity_poly.pdbx_strand_id
1 'polypeptide(L)'
;MRRRRIRVRAWRRGMREMDILMGRFVDARVEALPAQALAELERLLDLPDEAVYRWLSGAEQPPAEHDTPLLRQIIAFHIHDGPIH
;
A
#
# COMPACT_ATOMS: atom_id res chain seq x y z
N MET A 1 -3.79 -7.62 -17.20
CA MET A 1 -2.34 -7.78 -16.91
C MET A 1 -1.81 -6.87 -15.79
N ARG A 2 -2.04 -5.55 -15.83
CA ARG A 2 -1.48 -4.58 -14.87
C ARG A 2 -1.79 -4.89 -13.39
N ARG A 3 -3.07 -5.01 -13.03
CA ARG A 3 -3.51 -5.33 -11.65
C ARG A 3 -2.96 -6.65 -11.13
N ARG A 4 -2.88 -7.68 -11.99
CA ARG A 4 -2.25 -8.97 -11.64
C ARG A 4 -0.78 -8.81 -11.28
N ARG A 5 -0.02 -8.01 -12.04
CA ARG A 5 1.39 -7.73 -11.71
C ARG A 5 1.53 -6.98 -10.40
N ILE A 6 0.68 -5.97 -10.17
CA ILE A 6 0.62 -5.23 -8.91
C ILE A 6 0.37 -6.19 -7.73
N ARG A 7 -0.62 -7.08 -7.84
CA ARG A 7 -0.91 -8.09 -6.80
C ARG A 7 0.30 -8.98 -6.51
N VAL A 8 0.96 -9.49 -7.54
CA VAL A 8 2.15 -10.33 -7.36
C VAL A 8 3.28 -9.56 -6.68
N ARG A 9 3.51 -8.29 -7.04
CA ARG A 9 4.55 -7.44 -6.42
C ARG A 9 4.21 -7.09 -4.97
N ALA A 10 2.94 -6.85 -4.66
CA ALA A 10 2.48 -6.52 -3.31
C ALA A 10 2.65 -7.67 -2.30
N TRP A 11 2.63 -8.93 -2.78
CA TRP A 11 2.78 -10.16 -1.99
C TRP A 11 4.20 -10.77 -2.05
N ARG A 12 5.15 -10.13 -2.72
CA ARG A 12 6.53 -10.63 -2.88
C ARG A 12 7.54 -9.54 -2.52
N ARG A 13 7.35 -8.94 -1.36
CA ARG A 13 8.23 -7.92 -0.78
C ARG A 13 9.28 -8.60 0.11
N GLY A 14 10.27 -7.84 0.54
CA GLY A 14 11.37 -8.33 1.38
C GLY A 14 10.99 -8.49 2.85
N MET A 15 9.85 -7.95 3.26
CA MET A 15 9.34 -8.00 4.63
C MET A 15 7.94 -8.63 4.68
N ARG A 16 7.75 -9.60 5.59
CA ARG A 16 6.46 -10.30 5.77
C ARG A 16 5.33 -9.36 6.19
N GLU A 17 5.62 -8.41 7.07
CA GLU A 17 4.69 -7.37 7.50
C GLU A 17 4.24 -6.54 6.30
N MET A 18 5.17 -6.24 5.40
CA MET A 18 4.87 -5.45 4.21
C MET A 18 4.01 -6.24 3.21
N ASP A 19 4.26 -7.54 3.06
CA ASP A 19 3.38 -8.42 2.27
C ASP A 19 1.96 -8.44 2.80
N ILE A 20 1.78 -8.51 4.12
CA ILE A 20 0.44 -8.51 4.74
C ILE A 20 -0.24 -7.15 4.53
N LEU A 21 0.46 -6.05 4.80
CA LEU A 21 -0.10 -4.70 4.70
C LEU A 21 -0.45 -4.35 3.25
N MET A 22 0.48 -4.52 2.30
CA MET A 22 0.21 -4.21 0.90
C MET A 22 -0.72 -5.23 0.27
N GLY A 23 -0.49 -6.52 0.51
CA GLY A 23 -1.24 -7.62 -0.08
C GLY A 23 -2.73 -7.52 0.24
N ARG A 24 -3.09 -7.32 1.52
CA ARG A 24 -4.50 -7.17 1.94
C ARG A 24 -5.18 -5.97 1.29
N PHE A 25 -4.52 -4.81 1.27
CA PHE A 25 -5.07 -3.62 0.63
C PHE A 25 -5.31 -3.85 -0.87
N VAL A 26 -4.31 -4.43 -1.55
CA VAL A 26 -4.39 -4.69 -2.99
C VAL A 26 -5.50 -5.70 -3.30
N ASP A 27 -5.60 -6.79 -2.55
CA ASP A 27 -6.67 -7.77 -2.75
C ASP A 27 -8.07 -7.17 -2.53
N ALA A 28 -8.22 -6.27 -1.55
CA ALA A 28 -9.49 -5.64 -1.25
C ALA A 28 -9.87 -4.51 -2.24
N ARG A 29 -8.91 -3.72 -2.72
CA ARG A 29 -9.20 -2.44 -3.39
C ARG A 29 -8.73 -2.33 -4.85
N VAL A 30 -7.77 -3.14 -5.31
CA VAL A 30 -7.09 -2.91 -6.61
C VAL A 30 -8.02 -2.91 -7.83
N GLU A 31 -9.10 -3.68 -7.79
CA GLU A 31 -10.06 -3.74 -8.90
C GLU A 31 -10.85 -2.42 -9.05
N ALA A 32 -11.13 -1.73 -7.94
CA ALA A 32 -11.84 -0.46 -7.90
C ALA A 32 -10.93 0.77 -8.08
N LEU A 33 -9.60 0.59 -8.04
CA LEU A 33 -8.68 1.72 -8.17
C LEU A 33 -8.69 2.33 -9.60
N PRO A 34 -8.75 3.67 -9.72
CA PRO A 34 -8.60 4.35 -11.01
C PRO A 34 -7.17 4.25 -11.53
N ALA A 35 -6.97 4.56 -12.82
CA ALA A 35 -5.67 4.42 -13.48
C ALA A 35 -4.53 5.22 -12.83
N GLN A 36 -4.84 6.40 -12.27
CA GLN A 36 -3.91 7.25 -11.54
C GLN A 36 -3.45 6.60 -10.24
N ALA A 37 -4.40 6.07 -9.45
CA ALA A 37 -4.09 5.34 -8.22
C ALA A 37 -3.28 4.07 -8.49
N LEU A 38 -3.54 3.36 -9.60
CA LEU A 38 -2.69 2.23 -10.00
C LEU A 38 -1.24 2.65 -10.30
N ALA A 39 -1.02 3.86 -10.86
CA ALA A 39 0.32 4.37 -11.14
C ALA A 39 1.03 4.77 -9.84
N GLU A 40 0.30 5.40 -8.91
CA GLU A 40 0.81 5.68 -7.56
C GLU A 40 1.18 4.39 -6.81
N LEU A 41 0.35 3.35 -6.92
CA LEU A 41 0.62 2.07 -6.29
C LEU A 41 1.87 1.40 -6.86
N GLU A 42 2.07 1.45 -8.17
CA GLU A 42 3.30 0.97 -8.81
C GLU A 42 4.53 1.72 -8.28
N ARG A 43 4.46 3.06 -8.15
CA ARG A 43 5.54 3.86 -7.55
C ARG A 43 5.82 3.47 -6.10
N LEU A 44 4.79 3.28 -5.28
CA LEU A 44 4.97 2.83 -3.89
C LEU A 44 5.59 1.42 -3.79
N LEU A 45 5.32 0.55 -4.77
CA LEU A 45 5.91 -0.79 -4.85
C LEU A 45 7.37 -0.79 -5.35
N ASP A 46 7.85 0.32 -5.91
CA ASP A 46 9.26 0.52 -6.32
C ASP A 46 10.13 1.07 -5.16
N LEU A 47 9.50 1.57 -4.08
CA LEU A 47 10.21 2.12 -2.92
C LEU A 47 10.69 1.02 -1.95
N PRO A 48 11.77 1.28 -1.18
CA PRO A 48 12.23 0.37 -0.13
C PRO A 48 11.14 0.07 0.90
N ASP A 49 10.99 -1.20 1.28
CA ASP A 49 9.97 -1.66 2.22
C ASP A 49 10.03 -0.91 3.55
N GLU A 50 11.24 -0.67 4.07
CA GLU A 50 11.45 0.03 5.34
C GLU A 50 10.88 1.45 5.33
N ALA A 51 11.09 2.21 4.25
CA ALA A 51 10.60 3.57 4.12
C ALA A 51 9.06 3.60 4.09
N VAL A 52 8.46 2.75 3.25
CA VAL A 52 7.00 2.65 3.14
C VAL A 52 6.38 2.19 4.46
N TYR A 53 7.01 1.22 5.14
CA TYR A 53 6.53 0.71 6.42
C TYR A 53 6.53 1.78 7.52
N ARG A 54 7.56 2.64 7.60
CA ARG A 54 7.60 3.75 8.56
C ARG A 54 6.45 4.74 8.35
N TRP A 55 6.05 5.00 7.10
CA TRP A 55 4.91 5.86 6.80
C TRP A 55 3.58 5.18 7.15
N LEU A 56 3.43 3.89 6.82
CA LEU A 56 2.21 3.14 7.11
C LEU A 56 1.97 2.92 8.59
N SER A 57 3.04 2.76 9.38
CA SER A 57 2.99 2.64 10.84
C SER A 57 2.84 3.98 11.56
N GLY A 58 2.95 5.11 10.84
CA GLY A 58 2.94 6.45 11.43
C GLY A 58 4.23 6.81 12.19
N ALA A 59 5.29 6.02 12.05
CA ALA A 59 6.59 6.31 12.65
C ALA A 59 7.28 7.52 12.01
N GLU A 60 6.97 7.81 10.73
CA GLU A 60 7.52 8.93 9.98
C GLU A 60 6.46 9.51 9.04
N GLN A 61 6.52 10.82 8.77
CA GLN A 61 5.66 11.44 7.78
C GLN A 61 6.22 11.20 6.36
N PRO A 62 5.38 10.81 5.39
CA PRO A 62 5.83 10.68 4.01
C PRO A 62 6.25 12.05 3.45
N PRO A 63 7.30 12.11 2.62
CA PRO A 63 7.63 13.32 1.86
C PRO A 63 6.44 13.80 1.01
N ALA A 64 6.40 15.09 0.66
CA ALA A 64 5.27 15.68 -0.07
C ALA A 64 4.94 14.98 -1.40
N GLU A 65 5.94 14.39 -2.07
CA GLU A 65 5.79 13.60 -3.30
C GLU A 65 5.13 12.23 -3.10
N HIS A 66 5.10 11.74 -1.85
CA HIS A 66 4.53 10.45 -1.46
C HIS A 66 3.31 10.57 -0.55
N ASP A 67 3.02 11.77 -0.03
CA ASP A 67 1.78 12.07 0.70
C ASP A 67 0.57 12.17 -0.25
N THR A 68 0.25 11.03 -0.87
CA THR A 68 -0.78 10.90 -1.89
C THR A 68 -2.12 10.45 -1.29
N PRO A 69 -3.25 10.72 -1.97
CA PRO A 69 -4.54 10.16 -1.59
C PRO A 69 -4.54 8.64 -1.51
N LEU A 70 -3.74 7.95 -2.33
CA LEU A 70 -3.60 6.49 -2.24
C LEU A 70 -2.89 6.07 -0.95
N LEU A 71 -1.78 6.70 -0.58
CA LEU A 71 -1.06 6.33 0.64
C LEU A 71 -1.96 6.50 1.88
N ARG A 72 -2.71 7.61 1.94
CA ARG A 72 -3.69 7.85 3.00
C ARG A 72 -4.81 6.80 3.02
N GLN A 73 -5.26 6.32 1.86
CA GLN A 73 -6.23 5.22 1.79
C GLN A 73 -5.66 3.90 2.30
N ILE A 74 -4.38 3.60 2.03
CA ILE A 74 -3.71 2.40 2.56
C ILE A 74 -3.61 2.48 4.08
N ILE A 75 -3.19 3.63 4.61
CA ILE A 75 -3.12 3.88 6.07
C ILE A 75 -4.51 3.71 6.69
N ALA A 76 -5.53 4.38 6.16
CA ALA A 76 -6.90 4.30 6.67
C ALA A 76 -7.47 2.88 6.61
N PHE A 77 -7.16 2.10 5.57
CA PHE A 77 -7.60 0.71 5.44
C PHE A 77 -7.15 -0.15 6.64
N HIS A 78 -5.92 0.04 7.12
CA HIS A 78 -5.38 -0.73 8.25
C HIS A 78 -5.72 -0.15 9.63
N ILE A 79 -6.05 1.14 9.71
CA ILE A 79 -6.55 1.75 10.96
C ILE A 79 -8.00 1.33 11.23
N HIS A 80 -8.81 1.20 10.17
CA HIS A 80 -10.23 0.84 10.29
C HIS A 80 -10.48 -0.66 10.49
N ASP A 81 -9.50 -1.53 10.26
CA ASP A 81 -9.51 -2.95 10.65
C ASP A 81 -9.19 -3.15 12.16
N GLY A 82 -9.70 -2.24 13.01
CA GLY A 82 -9.84 -2.44 14.46
C GLY A 82 -10.91 -3.50 14.77
N PRO A 83 -10.87 -4.15 15.95
CA PRO A 83 -11.42 -5.48 16.16
C PRO A 83 -12.91 -5.56 15.82
N ILE A 84 -13.25 -6.59 15.05
CA ILE A 84 -14.61 -7.11 14.93
C ILE A 84 -15.09 -7.38 16.37
N HIS A 85 -16.09 -6.63 16.83
CA HIS A 85 -16.88 -6.99 18.00
C HIS A 85 -17.60 -8.32 17.76
#